data_AF-A0A3N8L4S8-F1
#
_entry.id   AF-A0A3N8L4S8-F1
#
_cell.length_a   1.000
_cell.length_b   1.000
_cell.length_c   1.000
_cell.angle_alpha   90.00
_cell.angle_beta   90.00
_cell.angle_gamma   90.00
#
_symmetry.space_group_name_H-M   'P 1'
#
loop_
_entity.id
_entity.type
_entity.pdbx_description
1 polymer ?
#
loop_
_entity_poly.entity_id
_entity_poly.type
_entity_poly.pdbx_seq_one_letter_code
_entity_poly.pdbx_strand_id
1 'polypeptide(L)'
;MQSIPSSAAARQAQPAAAARSKNDAFVRIENVVKKFGDSTAVDNVNLTIAKNELFALLGSSGCGKSTLLRMLAGLETATSGKIYVDGEDLAS
;
A
#
# COMPACT_ATOMS: atom_id res chain seq x y z
N MET A 1 0.55 48.79 -12.88
CA MET A 1 1.40 47.98 -13.78
C MET A 1 2.59 47.46 -12.98
N GLN A 2 2.37 46.50 -12.08
CA GLN A 2 3.46 45.87 -11.32
C GLN A 2 3.25 44.37 -11.32
N SER A 3 4.24 43.68 -11.88
CA SER A 3 4.30 42.28 -12.27
C SER A 3 4.43 41.34 -11.07
N ILE A 4 3.65 40.27 -11.07
CA ILE A 4 3.80 39.10 -10.19
C ILE A 4 4.88 38.20 -10.80
N PRO A 5 5.92 37.74 -10.06
CA PRO A 5 6.86 36.77 -10.60
C PRO A 5 6.21 35.38 -10.70
N SER A 6 6.27 34.86 -11.92
CA SER A 6 6.03 33.49 -12.32
C SER A 6 7.08 32.56 -11.72
N SER A 7 6.63 31.45 -11.16
CA SER A 7 7.11 30.09 -11.50
C SER A 7 6.74 29.15 -10.38
N ALA A 8 5.49 28.70 -10.41
CA ALA A 8 5.11 27.44 -9.79
C ALA A 8 5.96 26.34 -10.43
N ALA A 9 7.01 25.91 -9.73
CA ALA A 9 7.72 24.69 -10.04
C ALA A 9 6.75 23.53 -9.74
N ALA A 10 5.90 23.23 -10.72
CA ALA A 10 5.15 21.99 -10.77
C ALA A 10 6.16 20.86 -10.67
N ARG A 11 6.29 20.28 -9.46
CA ARG A 11 7.05 19.05 -9.24
C ARG A 11 6.45 18.01 -10.17
N GLN A 12 7.19 17.68 -11.23
CA GLN A 12 6.81 16.67 -12.20
C GLN A 12 6.54 15.37 -11.44
N ALA A 13 5.30 14.90 -11.47
CA ALA A 13 4.92 13.58 -10.98
C ALA A 13 5.50 12.53 -11.93
N GLN A 14 6.74 12.11 -11.66
CA GLN A 14 7.32 10.94 -12.32
C GLN A 14 6.53 9.69 -11.90
N PRO A 15 6.14 8.83 -12.85
CA PRO A 15 5.49 7.57 -12.54
C PRO A 15 6.50 6.64 -11.85
N ALA A 16 6.42 6.55 -10.53
CA ALA A 16 7.34 5.84 -9.65
C ALA A 16 7.19 4.31 -9.65
N ALA A 17 6.82 3.72 -10.79
CA ALA A 17 6.48 2.29 -10.87
C ALA A 17 7.65 1.39 -11.33
N ALA A 18 8.76 1.93 -11.83
CA ALA A 18 9.87 1.13 -12.34
C ALA A 18 11.06 1.12 -11.35
N ALA A 19 11.22 -0.03 -10.68
CA ALA A 19 12.41 -0.47 -9.94
C ALA A 19 12.80 0.32 -8.67
N ARG A 20 11.92 0.37 -7.66
CA ARG A 20 12.36 0.67 -6.29
C ARG A 20 13.03 -0.55 -5.66
N SER A 21 14.21 -0.34 -5.09
CA SER A 21 14.97 -1.39 -4.38
C SER A 21 14.17 -1.92 -3.19
N LYS A 22 14.25 -3.23 -2.91
CA LYS A 22 13.72 -3.85 -1.67
C LYS A 22 14.16 -3.10 -0.40
N ASN A 23 15.28 -2.38 -0.47
CA ASN A 23 15.86 -1.64 0.64
C ASN A 23 15.06 -0.39 1.05
N ASP A 24 14.12 0.06 0.22
CA ASP A 24 13.27 1.23 0.49
C ASP A 24 11.82 0.83 0.85
N ALA A 25 11.51 -0.46 0.85
CA ALA A 25 10.18 -0.98 1.15
C ALA A 25 9.88 -0.87 2.65
N PHE A 26 9.04 0.09 3.04
CA PHE A 26 8.56 0.23 4.41
C PHE A 26 7.39 -0.71 4.71
N VAL A 27 6.48 -0.88 3.73
CA VAL A 27 5.43 -1.90 3.79
C VAL A 27 5.62 -2.87 2.63
N ARG A 28 5.57 -4.17 2.90
CA ARG A 28 5.61 -5.21 1.87
C ARG A 28 4.55 -6.28 2.15
N ILE A 29 3.64 -6.45 1.20
CA ILE A 29 2.58 -7.45 1.18
C ILE A 29 2.95 -8.48 0.13
N GLU A 30 3.00 -9.76 0.50
CA GLU A 30 3.36 -10.87 -0.40
C GLU A 30 2.29 -11.94 -0.42
N ASN A 31 1.65 -12.08 -1.58
CA ASN A 31 0.62 -13.07 -1.90
C ASN A 31 -0.46 -13.18 -0.81
N VAL A 32 -0.90 -12.03 -0.28
CA VAL A 32 -1.82 -12.00 0.85
C VAL A 32 -3.23 -12.32 0.39
N VAL A 33 -3.83 -13.27 1.10
CA VAL A 33 -5.22 -13.67 0.94
C VAL A 33 -5.91 -13.51 2.28
N LYS A 34 -7.14 -12.97 2.26
CA LYS A 34 -8.04 -12.97 3.41
C LYS A 34 -9.39 -13.53 3.03
N LYS A 35 -9.78 -14.60 3.73
CA LYS A 35 -11.09 -15.24 3.63
C LYS A 35 -11.86 -15.08 4.93
N PHE A 36 -13.17 -14.91 4.80
CA PHE A 36 -14.15 -14.96 5.88
C PHE A 36 -15.17 -16.04 5.52
N GLY A 37 -15.02 -17.23 6.10
CA GLY A 37 -15.76 -18.42 5.63
C GLY A 37 -15.48 -18.67 4.16
N ASP A 38 -16.55 -18.74 3.35
CA ASP A 38 -16.48 -18.98 1.90
C ASP A 38 -16.19 -17.71 1.08
N SER A 39 -16.26 -16.53 1.69
CA SER A 39 -16.05 -15.26 1.00
C SER A 39 -14.59 -14.83 1.01
N THR A 40 -14.02 -14.55 -0.15
CA THR A 40 -12.66 -14.02 -0.29
C THR A 40 -12.71 -12.50 -0.34
N ALA A 41 -12.26 -11.85 0.73
CA ALA A 41 -12.25 -10.39 0.85
C ALA A 41 -11.00 -9.75 0.23
N VAL A 42 -9.85 -10.45 0.32
CA VAL A 42 -8.60 -10.04 -0.33
C VAL A 42 -8.03 -11.27 -1.02
N ASP A 43 -7.70 -11.14 -2.30
CA ASP A 43 -7.23 -12.25 -3.12
C ASP A 43 -5.86 -11.94 -3.74
N ASN A 44 -4.85 -12.69 -3.31
CA ASN A 44 -3.47 -12.69 -3.80
C ASN A 44 -2.86 -11.29 -4.04
N VAL A 45 -2.98 -10.39 -3.05
CA VAL A 45 -2.47 -9.03 -3.16
C VAL A 45 -0.97 -9.00 -2.92
N ASN A 46 -0.26 -8.34 -3.84
CA ASN A 46 1.15 -8.00 -3.74
C ASN A 46 1.31 -6.48 -3.83
N LEU A 47 1.90 -5.88 -2.80
CA LEU A 47 2.04 -4.43 -2.69
C LEU A 47 3.36 -4.09 -2.00
N THR A 48 4.05 -3.07 -2.49
CA THR A 48 5.21 -2.50 -1.82
C THR A 48 5.01 -1.00 -1.73
N ILE A 49 5.12 -0.46 -0.52
CA ILE A 49 5.03 0.98 -0.24
C ILE A 49 6.38 1.41 0.33
N ALA A 50 6.99 2.43 -0.28
CA ALA A 50 8.26 2.94 0.15
C ALA A 50 8.13 3.80 1.42
N LYS A 51 9.25 4.02 2.12
CA LYS A 51 9.26 4.97 3.24
C LYS A 51 8.95 6.38 2.69
N ASN A 52 8.12 7.12 3.42
CA ASN A 52 7.65 8.47 3.04
C ASN A 52 6.78 8.53 1.76
N GLU A 53 6.23 7.40 1.31
CA GLU A 53 5.30 7.37 0.18
C GLU A 53 3.86 7.61 0.64
N LEU A 54 3.13 8.45 -0.11
CA LEU A 54 1.69 8.60 0.05
C LEU A 54 0.99 7.56 -0.84
N PHE A 55 0.36 6.57 -0.19
CA PHE A 55 -0.43 5.54 -0.85
C PHE A 55 -1.93 5.77 -0.61
N ALA A 56 -2.74 5.62 -1.66
CA ALA A 56 -4.19 5.68 -1.58
C ALA A 56 -4.81 4.39 -2.16
N LEU A 57 -5.75 3.80 -1.42
CA LEU A 57 -6.48 2.60 -1.84
C LEU A 57 -7.90 2.96 -2.26
N LEU A 58 -8.22 2.73 -3.53
CA LEU A 58 -9.50 3.10 -4.15
C LEU A 58 -10.26 1.85 -4.64
N GLY A 59 -11.59 1.93 -4.70
CA GLY A 59 -12.44 0.84 -5.19
C GLY A 59 -13.87 0.88 -4.64
N SER A 60 -14.77 0.10 -5.24
CA SER A 60 -16.19 -0.01 -4.86
C SER A 60 -16.40 -0.49 -3.42
N SER A 61 -17.58 -0.25 -2.84
CA SER A 61 -17.90 -0.80 -1.51
C SER A 61 -17.80 -2.34 -1.55
N GLY A 62 -17.24 -2.94 -0.49
CA GLY A 62 -17.11 -4.40 -0.38
C GLY A 62 -15.90 -5.03 -1.07
N CYS A 63 -15.07 -4.29 -1.83
CA CYS A 63 -13.90 -4.88 -2.52
C CYS A 63 -12.69 -5.20 -1.62
N GLY A 64 -12.84 -5.21 -0.29
CA GLY A 64 -11.76 -5.60 0.63
C GLY A 64 -10.84 -4.49 1.12
N LYS A 65 -11.08 -3.22 0.78
CA LYS A 65 -10.20 -2.10 1.20
C LYS A 65 -10.00 -2.01 2.71
N SER A 66 -11.10 -1.94 3.47
CA SER A 66 -11.05 -1.86 4.93
C SER A 66 -10.43 -3.11 5.53
N THR A 67 -10.61 -4.27 4.91
CA THR A 67 -9.96 -5.53 5.30
C THR A 67 -8.45 -5.45 5.12
N LEU A 68 -7.96 -4.98 3.96
CA LEU A 68 -6.53 -4.79 3.72
C LEU A 68 -5.91 -3.79 4.72
N LEU A 69 -6.57 -2.66 4.95
CA LEU A 69 -6.10 -1.65 5.91
C LEU A 69 -6.08 -2.17 7.35
N ARG A 70 -7.07 -2.98 7.76
CA ARG A 70 -7.07 -3.63 9.08
C ARG A 70 -5.93 -4.63 9.23
N MET A 71 -5.63 -5.40 8.17
CA MET A 71 -4.47 -6.30 8.20
C MET A 71 -3.16 -5.54 8.31
N LEU A 72 -3.00 -4.43 7.56
CA LEU A 72 -1.82 -3.56 7.67
C LEU A 72 -1.68 -2.90 9.06
N ALA A 73 -2.79 -2.63 9.73
CA ALA A 73 -2.80 -2.10 11.09
C ALA A 73 -2.60 -3.17 12.19
N GLY A 74 -2.42 -4.45 11.81
CA GLY A 74 -2.30 -5.56 12.77
C GLY A 74 -3.61 -5.91 13.49
N LEU A 75 -4.74 -5.39 13.02
CA LEU A 75 -6.07 -5.63 13.61
C LEU A 75 -6.75 -6.88 13.03
N GLU A 76 -6.19 -7.44 11.97
CA GLU A 76 -6.73 -8.62 11.29
C GLU A 76 -5.57 -9.49 10.78
N THR A 77 -5.64 -10.79 10.99
CA THR A 77 -4.61 -11.72 10.48
C THR A 77 -4.97 -12.19 9.07
N ALA A 78 -3.98 -12.22 8.17
CA ALA A 78 -4.15 -12.82 6.85
C ALA A 78 -4.50 -14.30 6.95
N THR A 79 -5.29 -14.83 6.01
CA THR A 79 -5.52 -16.28 5.90
C THR A 79 -4.29 -16.99 5.35
N SER A 80 -3.60 -16.36 4.39
CA SER A 80 -2.30 -16.80 3.89
C SER A 80 -1.50 -15.62 3.33
N GLY A 81 -0.22 -15.86 3.06
CA GLY A 81 0.72 -14.82 2.64
C GLY A 81 1.37 -14.13 3.84
N LYS A 82 2.13 -13.06 3.57
CA LYS A 82 2.90 -12.34 4.61
C LYS A 82 2.80 -10.83 4.44
N ILE A 83 2.78 -10.13 5.57
CA ILE A 83 2.80 -8.67 5.62
C ILE A 83 4.00 -8.27 6.47
N TYR A 84 4.83 -7.40 5.90
CA TYR A 84 5.99 -6.84 6.57
C TYR A 84 5.83 -5.34 6.73
N VAL A 85 6.18 -4.82 7.91
CA VAL A 85 6.26 -3.39 8.21
C VAL A 85 7.62 -3.12 8.84
N ASP A 86 8.37 -2.18 8.27
CA ASP A 86 9.74 -1.84 8.67
C ASP A 86 10.68 -3.06 8.74
N GLY A 87 10.45 -4.04 7.87
CA GLY A 87 11.22 -5.29 7.80
C GLY A 87 10.74 -6.41 8.74
N GLU A 88 9.83 -6.13 9.66
CA GLU A 88 9.28 -7.12 10.59
C GLU A 88 7.99 -7.75 10.06
N ASP A 89 7.83 -9.06 10.23
CA ASP A 89 6.61 -9.78 9.84
C ASP A 89 5.53 -9.56 10.91
N LEU A 90 4.40 -8.99 10.48
CA LEU A 90 3.31 -8.54 11.35
C LEU A 90 2.56 -9.69 12.06
N ALA A 91 2.73 -10.93 11.60
CA ALA A 91 2.11 -12.12 12.19
C ALA A 91 2.99 -12.85 13.22
N SER A 92 4.19 -12.32 13.52
CA SER A 92 5.16 -12.93 14.44
C SER A 92 4.82 -12.72 15.91
#